data_AF-A0A5N6BXN6-F1
#
_entry.id   AF-A0A5N6BXN6-F1
#
_cell.length_a   1.000
_cell.length_b   1.000
_cell.length_c   1.000
_cell.angle_alpha   90.00
_cell.angle_beta   90.00
_cell.angle_gamma   90.00
#
_symmetry.space_group_name_H-M   'P 1'
#
loop_
_entity.id
_entity.type
_entity.pdbx_description
1 polymer ?
#
loop_
_entity_poly.entity_id
_entity_poly.type
_entity_poly.pdbx_seq_one_letter_code
_entity_poly.pdbx_strand_id
1 'polypeptide(L)'
;MASRRRSAAAARVGRASTCAASTLASFAPQAIVAMKPILLALCLFSPAALACDTSHLGLSGSLKVETCSPQESSDCINAAQALYEYSEAIADSDALFTIALQANPWRMYDGQMRILTVEDLADTIRPQLDGKVERVELIGSWTGVSPAPGVPSLAERVSKALGGFPVTGEDGFLWLSQDGTRRTTRQAFTLREGAGAYFLPKNADVFSPLVAGWPAFVQERVGSDDPELMMLAAAAWDVFFLCPDKALASFEQAAAMGNAIAAYNAATMRLERDADGDRDAAIKLLERGVELGDDRSRSRLKAERAGERSVRMGKASS
;
A
#
# COMPACT_ATOMS: atom_id res chain seq x y z
N MET A 1 -7.10 55.38 31.65
CA MET A 1 -5.64 55.70 31.64
C MET A 1 -4.92 54.50 31.07
N ALA A 2 -3.92 54.54 30.19
CA ALA A 2 -3.32 55.55 29.33
C ALA A 2 -2.48 54.69 28.36
N SER A 3 -2.78 54.67 27.06
CA SER A 3 -2.17 55.57 26.06
C SER A 3 -0.76 55.13 25.61
N ARG A 4 -0.68 54.81 24.30
CA ARG A 4 0.35 55.29 23.35
C ARG A 4 1.70 54.54 23.37
N ARG A 5 2.49 54.44 22.29
CA ARG A 5 2.41 54.85 20.87
C ARG A 5 3.63 54.26 20.13
N ARG A 6 3.44 53.94 18.85
CA ARG A 6 4.20 54.34 17.62
C ARG A 6 5.74 54.30 17.62
N SER A 7 6.29 53.71 16.55
CA SER A 7 6.85 54.38 15.34
C SER A 7 7.70 53.33 14.59
N ALA A 8 7.55 53.03 13.29
CA ALA A 8 7.53 53.83 12.05
C ALA A 8 8.89 54.47 11.68
N ALA A 9 9.54 53.94 10.64
CA ALA A 9 10.33 54.62 9.58
C ALA A 9 10.95 53.53 8.69
N ALA A 10 10.75 53.38 7.37
CA ALA A 10 10.69 54.27 6.21
C ALA A 10 12.03 54.42 5.45
N ALA A 11 11.94 54.04 4.16
CA ALA A 11 12.51 54.69 2.97
C ALA A 11 13.96 54.37 2.52
N ARG A 12 14.13 53.92 1.27
CA ARG A 12 14.58 54.71 0.07
C ARG A 12 15.01 53.77 -1.07
N VAL A 13 14.45 53.85 -2.29
CA VAL A 13 14.72 54.76 -3.46
C VAL A 13 15.80 54.27 -4.43
N GLY A 14 15.45 54.24 -5.73
CA GLY A 14 16.36 54.32 -6.89
C GLY A 14 15.90 53.42 -8.06
N ARG A 15 15.09 53.88 -9.02
CA ARG A 15 15.43 54.46 -10.36
C ARG A 15 16.32 53.55 -11.23
N ALA A 16 16.23 53.46 -12.55
CA ALA A 16 15.28 53.75 -13.64
C ALA A 16 16.09 53.56 -14.96
N SER A 17 15.41 53.31 -16.09
CA SER A 17 15.86 53.62 -17.48
C SER A 17 16.94 52.72 -18.12
N THR A 18 16.99 52.41 -19.42
CA THR A 18 16.11 52.55 -20.62
C THR A 18 16.77 51.80 -21.80
N CYS A 19 15.94 51.35 -22.76
CA CYS A 19 16.15 51.23 -24.23
C CYS A 19 17.45 50.68 -24.84
N ALA A 20 17.31 49.68 -25.72
CA ALA A 20 17.69 49.78 -27.13
C ALA A 20 17.10 48.62 -27.96
N ALA A 21 16.82 48.90 -29.23
CA ALA A 21 16.02 48.11 -30.15
C ALA A 21 16.86 47.41 -31.24
N SER A 22 16.26 46.36 -31.81
CA SER A 22 16.28 45.92 -33.21
C SER A 22 17.59 45.49 -33.89
N THR A 23 17.62 44.24 -34.35
CA THR A 23 18.05 43.90 -35.74
C THR A 23 17.34 42.63 -36.22
N LEU A 24 16.60 42.75 -37.32
CA LEU A 24 16.08 41.67 -38.16
C LEU A 24 17.19 41.18 -39.10
N ALA A 25 17.35 39.87 -39.27
CA ALA A 25 17.82 39.31 -40.54
C ALA A 25 17.60 37.79 -40.67
N SER A 26 16.93 37.46 -41.77
CA SER A 26 17.14 36.33 -42.68
C SER A 26 16.58 34.93 -42.36
N PHE A 27 15.64 34.56 -43.23
CA PHE A 27 15.14 33.23 -43.51
C PHE A 27 16.22 32.29 -44.05
N ALA A 28 16.19 31.04 -43.60
CA ALA A 28 16.69 29.88 -44.34
C ALA A 28 15.66 28.73 -44.20
N PRO A 29 15.28 28.04 -45.29
CA PRO A 29 14.40 26.88 -45.23
C PRO A 29 15.23 25.65 -44.88
N GLN A 30 15.15 25.18 -43.64
CA GLN A 30 15.74 23.90 -43.25
C GLN A 30 14.67 22.81 -43.17
N ALA A 31 14.75 21.93 -44.18
CA ALA A 31 14.60 20.49 -44.11
C ALA A 31 13.58 19.91 -43.11
N ILE A 32 12.52 19.34 -43.67
CA ILE A 32 11.69 18.31 -43.04
C ILE A 32 12.60 17.12 -42.69
N VAL A 33 13.05 17.06 -41.43
CA VAL A 33 13.79 15.90 -40.89
C VAL A 33 12.94 15.26 -39.79
N ALA A 34 12.46 14.05 -40.12
CA ALA A 34 12.16 12.94 -39.21
C ALA A 34 11.68 13.29 -37.79
N MET A 35 10.40 13.66 -37.67
CA MET A 35 9.70 13.72 -36.38
C MET A 35 9.32 12.30 -35.92
N LYS A 36 10.27 11.52 -35.39
CA LYS A 36 9.97 10.20 -34.77
C LYS A 36 10.97 9.61 -33.74
N PRO A 37 11.68 10.41 -32.91
CA PRO A 37 12.15 9.91 -31.61
C PRO A 37 11.48 10.57 -30.39
N ILE A 38 10.84 11.74 -30.55
CA ILE A 38 10.31 12.52 -29.40
C ILE A 38 9.02 11.89 -28.83
N LEU A 39 8.23 11.19 -29.64
CA LEU A 39 7.02 10.51 -29.15
C LEU A 39 7.30 9.26 -28.30
N LEU A 40 8.45 8.59 -28.48
CA LEU A 40 8.82 7.45 -27.62
C LEU A 40 9.35 7.90 -26.25
N ALA A 41 9.95 9.09 -26.17
CA ALA A 41 10.47 9.63 -24.91
C ALA A 41 9.37 10.10 -23.95
N LEU A 42 8.20 10.50 -24.46
CA LEU A 42 7.06 10.95 -23.63
C LEU A 42 6.36 9.80 -22.89
N CYS A 43 6.48 8.55 -23.36
CA CYS A 43 6.01 7.37 -22.61
C CYS A 43 6.85 7.08 -21.35
N LEU A 44 8.02 7.72 -21.19
CA LEU A 44 8.88 7.56 -19.99
C LEU A 44 8.51 8.51 -18.85
N PHE A 45 7.61 9.49 -19.07
CA PHE A 45 7.24 10.48 -18.05
C PHE A 45 5.85 10.27 -17.45
N SER A 46 5.07 9.29 -17.93
CA SER A 46 3.85 8.88 -17.23
C SER A 46 4.24 7.98 -16.06
N PRO A 47 3.78 8.23 -14.82
CA PRO A 47 4.02 7.33 -13.70
C PRO A 47 3.28 6.02 -13.95
N ALA A 48 3.93 5.09 -14.63
CA ALA A 48 3.47 3.73 -14.77
C ALA A 48 3.88 2.98 -13.49
N ALA A 49 2.89 2.50 -12.74
CA ALA A 49 3.15 1.56 -11.67
C ALA A 49 3.45 0.19 -12.28
N LEU A 50 4.70 -0.25 -12.11
CA LEU A 50 5.19 -1.57 -12.50
C LEU A 50 5.18 -2.48 -11.28
N ALA A 51 4.51 -3.62 -11.39
CA ALA A 51 4.72 -4.69 -10.44
C ALA A 51 6.18 -5.15 -10.50
N CYS A 52 6.79 -5.51 -9.37
CA CYS A 52 8.16 -6.02 -9.39
C CYS A 52 8.26 -7.33 -10.18
N ASP A 53 9.31 -7.47 -11.01
CA ASP A 53 9.57 -8.63 -11.90
C ASP A 53 9.71 -9.96 -11.15
N THR A 54 9.77 -9.94 -9.82
CA THR A 54 9.91 -11.10 -8.96
C THR A 54 8.59 -11.83 -8.68
N SER A 55 7.45 -11.31 -9.14
CA SER A 55 6.17 -11.99 -8.93
C SER A 55 5.96 -13.10 -9.97
N HIS A 56 5.66 -14.33 -9.54
CA HIS A 56 5.25 -15.43 -10.41
C HIS A 56 3.80 -15.31 -10.92
N LEU A 57 3.20 -14.14 -10.70
CA LEU A 57 1.81 -13.87 -11.02
C LEU A 57 1.67 -13.68 -12.52
N GLY A 58 0.58 -14.21 -13.09
CA GLY A 58 0.25 -14.02 -14.50
C GLY A 58 -0.25 -12.60 -14.79
N LEU A 59 0.59 -11.59 -14.59
CA LEU A 59 0.28 -10.19 -14.87
C LEU A 59 0.48 -9.90 -16.36
N SER A 60 -0.47 -9.19 -16.97
CA SER A 60 -0.35 -8.81 -18.37
C SER A 60 -1.14 -7.55 -18.70
N GLY A 61 -0.72 -6.84 -19.75
CA GLY A 61 -1.43 -5.66 -20.24
C GLY A 61 -1.38 -4.45 -19.29
N SER A 62 -2.13 -3.42 -19.66
CA SER A 62 -2.24 -2.17 -18.93
C SER A 62 -3.69 -1.83 -18.67
N LEU A 63 -3.95 -1.20 -17.52
CA LEU A 63 -5.27 -0.68 -17.19
C LEU A 63 -5.16 0.79 -16.79
N LYS A 64 -6.05 1.63 -17.32
CA LYS A 64 -6.21 3.01 -16.88
C LYS A 64 -7.23 3.07 -15.75
N VAL A 65 -6.82 3.57 -14.59
CA VAL A 65 -7.73 3.82 -13.46
C VAL A 65 -8.36 5.19 -13.65
N GLU A 66 -9.68 5.25 -13.55
CA GLU A 66 -10.40 6.50 -13.60
C GLU A 66 -10.11 7.31 -12.33
N THR A 67 -9.76 8.58 -12.54
CA THR A 67 -9.47 9.53 -11.47
C THR A 67 -10.13 10.85 -11.76
N CYS A 68 -10.35 11.64 -10.73
CA CYS A 68 -10.81 13.01 -10.90
C CYS A 68 -10.10 13.94 -9.90
N SER A 69 -10.20 15.25 -10.16
CA SER A 69 -9.59 16.29 -9.32
C SER A 69 -10.68 17.03 -8.53
N PRO A 70 -10.66 17.02 -7.18
CA PRO A 70 -11.64 17.76 -6.38
C PRO A 70 -11.51 19.28 -6.53
N GLN A 71 -10.41 19.78 -7.11
CA GLN A 71 -10.26 21.18 -7.49
C GLN A 71 -11.00 21.53 -8.80
N GLU A 72 -11.27 20.54 -9.65
CA GLU A 72 -11.88 20.71 -10.97
C GLU A 72 -13.35 20.29 -11.01
N SER A 73 -13.79 19.40 -10.10
CA SER A 73 -15.16 18.91 -10.04
C SER A 73 -15.64 18.68 -8.61
N SER A 74 -16.88 19.10 -8.32
CA SER A 74 -17.58 18.80 -7.06
C SER A 74 -18.07 17.36 -6.97
N ASP A 75 -18.10 16.63 -8.09
CA ASP A 75 -18.54 15.23 -8.15
C ASP A 75 -17.41 14.23 -7.87
N CYS A 76 -16.27 14.74 -7.40
CA CYS A 76 -15.14 13.94 -6.96
C CYS A 76 -15.30 13.46 -5.52
N ILE A 77 -15.23 12.15 -5.34
CA ILE A 77 -15.28 11.53 -4.01
C ILE A 77 -13.92 10.94 -3.64
N ASN A 78 -13.63 10.93 -2.34
CA ASN A 78 -12.42 10.31 -1.81
C ASN A 78 -12.53 8.78 -1.93
N ALA A 79 -11.50 8.12 -2.48
CA ALA A 79 -11.56 6.69 -2.74
C ALA A 79 -11.58 5.81 -1.48
N ALA A 80 -11.04 6.29 -0.35
CA ALA A 80 -11.16 5.55 0.92
C ALA A 80 -12.60 5.58 1.44
N GLN A 81 -13.28 6.73 1.29
CA GLN A 81 -14.71 6.83 1.61
C GLN A 81 -15.55 5.94 0.70
N ALA A 82 -15.29 5.97 -0.61
CA ALA A 82 -15.97 5.09 -1.56
C ALA A 82 -15.73 3.61 -1.25
N LEU A 83 -14.49 3.22 -0.94
CA LEU A 83 -14.16 1.85 -0.56
C LEU A 83 -14.96 1.39 0.67
N TYR A 84 -15.06 2.23 1.70
CA TYR A 84 -15.86 1.94 2.88
C TYR A 84 -17.35 1.79 2.51
N GLU A 85 -17.94 2.79 1.86
CA GLU A 85 -19.36 2.78 1.49
C GLU A 85 -19.73 1.59 0.59
N TYR A 86 -18.86 1.24 -0.36
CA TYR A 86 -19.12 0.18 -1.33
C TYR A 86 -18.94 -1.20 -0.69
N SER A 87 -18.07 -1.30 0.33
CA SER A 87 -17.92 -2.53 1.12
C SER A 87 -19.15 -2.79 2.00
N GLU A 88 -19.75 -1.75 2.57
CA GLU A 88 -21.01 -1.84 3.34
C GLU A 88 -22.22 -2.21 2.46
N ALA A 89 -22.13 -2.03 1.14
CA ALA A 89 -23.16 -2.42 0.19
C ALA A 89 -23.10 -3.91 -0.20
N ILE A 90 -22.04 -4.64 0.20
CA ILE A 90 -21.91 -6.07 -0.07
C ILE A 90 -23.00 -6.81 0.70
N ALA A 91 -23.79 -7.61 -0.02
CA ALA A 91 -24.92 -8.31 0.57
C ALA A 91 -24.49 -9.28 1.67
N ASP A 92 -25.08 -9.12 2.86
CA ASP A 92 -24.91 -10.05 3.98
C ASP A 92 -25.61 -11.38 3.72
N SER A 93 -25.07 -12.44 4.31
CA SER A 93 -25.68 -13.78 4.32
C SER A 93 -25.32 -14.52 5.59
N ASP A 94 -26.29 -15.13 6.26
CA ASP A 94 -26.03 -15.99 7.43
C ASP A 94 -25.09 -17.17 7.12
N ALA A 95 -24.99 -17.57 5.84
CA ALA A 95 -24.11 -18.64 5.38
C ALA A 95 -22.68 -18.16 5.08
N LEU A 96 -22.44 -16.84 5.00
CA LEU A 96 -21.15 -16.27 4.61
C LEU A 96 -20.61 -15.33 5.69
N PHE A 97 -19.40 -15.63 6.17
CA PHE A 97 -18.66 -14.68 7.00
C PHE A 97 -17.68 -13.89 6.11
N THR A 98 -18.04 -12.65 5.80
CA THR A 98 -17.29 -11.79 4.89
C THR A 98 -16.29 -10.91 5.63
N ILE A 99 -15.06 -10.82 5.09
CA ILE A 99 -14.02 -9.95 5.64
C ILE A 99 -13.41 -9.13 4.49
N ALA A 100 -13.63 -7.82 4.52
CA ALA A 100 -12.96 -6.88 3.63
C ALA A 100 -11.61 -6.43 4.23
N LEU A 101 -10.53 -6.56 3.46
CA LEU A 101 -9.19 -6.21 3.91
C LEU A 101 -8.28 -5.82 2.74
N GLN A 102 -7.16 -5.16 3.04
CA GLN A 102 -6.10 -4.95 2.05
C GLN A 102 -5.18 -6.17 2.04
N ALA A 103 -4.76 -6.61 0.86
CA ALA A 103 -3.93 -7.79 0.72
C ALA A 103 -3.09 -7.77 -0.55
N ASN A 104 -2.11 -8.66 -0.55
CA ASN A 104 -1.36 -9.13 -1.71
C ASN A 104 -1.25 -10.67 -1.61
N PRO A 105 -0.61 -11.36 -2.57
CA PRO A 105 -0.51 -12.83 -2.51
C PRO A 105 0.19 -13.40 -1.27
N TRP A 106 1.00 -12.60 -0.56
CA TRP A 106 1.80 -13.05 0.58
C TRP A 106 1.17 -12.72 1.93
N ARG A 107 0.43 -11.59 2.04
CA ARG A 107 0.03 -10.95 3.31
C ARG A 107 -1.33 -10.27 3.25
N MET A 108 -1.94 -10.17 4.43
CA MET A 108 -3.18 -9.45 4.69
C MET A 108 -2.89 -8.31 5.65
N TYR A 109 -3.69 -7.24 5.58
CA TYR A 109 -3.50 -6.03 6.36
C TYR A 109 -4.79 -5.61 7.06
N ASP A 110 -4.67 -5.11 8.29
CA ASP A 110 -5.78 -4.46 8.98
C ASP A 110 -5.97 -3.00 8.53
N GLY A 111 -6.94 -2.31 9.13
CA GLY A 111 -7.24 -0.91 8.82
C GLY A 111 -6.13 0.08 9.15
N GLN A 112 -5.12 -0.31 9.92
CA GLN A 112 -3.92 0.49 10.22
C GLN A 112 -2.72 0.08 9.36
N MET A 113 -2.94 -0.76 8.33
CA MET A 113 -1.90 -1.36 7.50
C MET A 113 -0.88 -2.18 8.30
N ARG A 114 -1.29 -2.78 9.42
CA ARG A 114 -0.50 -3.80 10.10
C ARG A 114 -0.72 -5.16 9.42
N ILE A 115 0.36 -5.91 9.23
CA ILE A 115 0.27 -7.29 8.73
C ILE A 115 -0.53 -8.14 9.71
N LEU A 116 -1.62 -8.74 9.23
CA LEU A 116 -2.38 -9.77 9.90
C LEU A 116 -1.77 -11.13 9.55
N THR A 117 -1.27 -11.83 10.56
CA THR A 117 -0.83 -13.22 10.35
C THR A 117 -2.03 -14.12 10.08
N VAL A 118 -1.78 -15.27 9.47
CA VAL A 118 -2.82 -16.27 9.19
C VAL A 118 -3.48 -16.73 10.50
N GLU A 119 -2.68 -16.89 11.54
CA GLU A 119 -3.12 -17.29 12.88
C GLU A 119 -3.97 -16.19 13.54
N ASP A 120 -3.54 -14.92 13.48
CA ASP A 120 -4.30 -13.80 14.02
C ASP A 120 -5.70 -13.69 13.38
N LEU A 121 -5.75 -13.87 12.05
CA LEU A 121 -7.01 -13.82 11.33
C LEU A 121 -7.90 -15.02 11.65
N ALA A 122 -7.34 -16.23 11.68
CA ALA A 122 -8.08 -17.44 12.06
C ALA A 122 -8.63 -17.36 13.48
N ASP A 123 -7.87 -16.81 14.43
CA ASP A 123 -8.32 -16.60 15.81
C ASP A 123 -9.45 -15.57 15.91
N THR A 124 -9.45 -14.57 15.02
CA THR A 124 -10.54 -13.58 14.92
C THR A 124 -11.81 -14.18 14.33
N ILE A 125 -11.68 -15.07 13.34
CA ILE A 125 -12.79 -15.72 12.64
C ILE A 125 -13.45 -16.80 13.50
N ARG A 126 -12.66 -17.63 14.18
CA ARG A 126 -13.15 -18.86 14.83
C ARG A 126 -14.36 -18.65 15.76
N PRO A 127 -14.44 -17.57 16.58
CA PRO A 127 -15.61 -17.30 17.41
C PRO A 127 -16.90 -16.98 16.63
N GLN A 128 -16.77 -16.59 15.36
CA GLN A 128 -17.89 -16.23 14.48
C GLN A 128 -18.47 -17.45 13.73
N LEU A 129 -17.79 -18.60 13.76
CA LEU A 129 -18.24 -19.84 13.14
C LEU A 129 -19.28 -20.55 14.04
N ASP A 130 -20.45 -19.94 14.16
CA ASP A 130 -21.54 -20.34 15.07
C ASP A 130 -22.35 -21.57 14.61
N GLY A 131 -21.93 -22.21 13.52
CA GLY A 131 -22.61 -23.35 12.89
C GLY A 131 -23.63 -22.98 11.81
N LYS A 132 -23.93 -21.68 11.61
CA LYS A 132 -24.72 -21.20 10.46
C LYS A 132 -23.82 -20.81 9.30
N VAL A 133 -22.65 -20.26 9.60
CA VAL A 133 -21.64 -19.92 8.60
C VAL A 133 -21.17 -21.21 7.91
N GLU A 134 -21.25 -21.24 6.59
CA GLU A 134 -20.81 -22.36 5.75
C GLU A 134 -19.44 -22.07 5.10
N ARG A 135 -19.10 -20.79 4.91
CA ARG A 135 -17.86 -20.34 4.27
C ARG A 135 -17.42 -18.97 4.76
N VAL A 136 -16.11 -18.74 4.77
CA VAL A 136 -15.50 -17.41 4.92
C VAL A 136 -15.12 -16.85 3.56
N GLU A 137 -15.40 -15.57 3.30
CA GLU A 137 -14.94 -14.87 2.10
C GLU A 137 -13.94 -13.77 2.45
N LEU A 138 -12.72 -13.88 1.92
CA LEU A 138 -11.68 -12.86 2.04
C LEU A 138 -11.76 -11.90 0.85
N ILE A 139 -12.37 -10.75 1.06
CA ILE A 139 -12.51 -9.69 0.06
C ILE A 139 -11.28 -8.78 0.13
N GLY A 140 -10.25 -9.16 -0.62
CA GLY A 140 -8.99 -8.43 -0.69
C GLY A 140 -8.20 -8.88 -1.90
N SER A 141 -7.43 -7.98 -2.51
CA SER A 141 -6.68 -8.29 -3.72
C SER A 141 -5.77 -9.52 -3.52
N TRP A 142 -5.78 -10.44 -4.48
CA TRP A 142 -4.91 -11.62 -4.53
C TRP A 142 -5.06 -12.67 -3.41
N THR A 143 -6.07 -12.59 -2.54
CA THR A 143 -6.23 -13.53 -1.42
C THR A 143 -6.47 -14.97 -1.86
N GLY A 144 -7.02 -15.18 -3.06
CA GLY A 144 -7.27 -16.50 -3.66
C GLY A 144 -6.12 -17.05 -4.52
N VAL A 145 -4.99 -16.34 -4.61
CA VAL A 145 -3.91 -16.68 -5.56
C VAL A 145 -2.66 -17.15 -4.82
N SER A 146 -2.07 -18.23 -5.32
CA SER A 146 -0.78 -18.71 -4.84
C SER A 146 0.33 -17.71 -5.20
N PRO A 147 1.16 -17.28 -4.23
CA PRO A 147 2.25 -16.33 -4.50
C PRO A 147 3.41 -16.93 -5.31
N ALA A 148 3.60 -18.25 -5.23
CA ALA A 148 4.68 -18.98 -5.88
C ALA A 148 4.34 -20.47 -6.00
N PRO A 149 4.89 -21.21 -6.98
CA PRO A 149 4.66 -22.65 -7.12
C PRO A 149 4.88 -23.41 -5.80
N GLY A 150 3.88 -24.18 -5.38
CA GLY A 150 3.93 -24.97 -4.14
C GLY A 150 3.65 -24.19 -2.85
N VAL A 151 3.42 -22.88 -2.93
CA VAL A 151 3.00 -22.06 -1.77
C VAL A 151 1.48 -21.88 -1.82
N PRO A 152 0.71 -22.30 -0.80
CA PRO A 152 -0.74 -22.11 -0.81
C PRO A 152 -1.13 -20.62 -0.80
N SER A 153 -2.29 -20.30 -1.38
CA SER A 153 -2.89 -18.97 -1.32
C SER A 153 -3.20 -18.56 0.13
N LEU A 154 -3.45 -17.26 0.37
CA LEU A 154 -3.87 -16.79 1.69
C LEU A 154 -5.17 -17.46 2.15
N ALA A 155 -6.16 -17.61 1.27
CA ALA A 155 -7.41 -18.30 1.58
C ALA A 155 -7.16 -19.75 2.01
N GLU A 156 -6.29 -20.50 1.31
CA GLU A 156 -5.93 -21.87 1.69
C GLU A 156 -5.18 -21.93 3.03
N ARG A 157 -4.28 -20.97 3.30
CA ARG A 157 -3.55 -20.88 4.57
C ARG A 157 -4.51 -20.62 5.73
N VAL A 158 -5.45 -19.69 5.57
CA VAL A 158 -6.49 -19.39 6.58
C VAL A 158 -7.43 -20.58 6.77
N SER A 159 -7.86 -21.24 5.69
CA SER A 159 -8.66 -22.48 5.76
C SER A 159 -7.95 -23.54 6.59
N LYS A 160 -6.66 -23.77 6.36
CA LYS A 160 -5.86 -24.70 7.15
C LYS A 160 -5.79 -24.32 8.63
N ALA A 161 -5.60 -23.03 8.95
CA ALA A 161 -5.57 -22.54 10.33
C ALA A 161 -6.94 -22.61 11.04
N LEU A 162 -8.03 -22.71 10.27
CA LEU A 162 -9.39 -22.99 10.73
C LEU A 162 -9.74 -24.48 10.72
N GLY A 163 -8.76 -25.38 10.57
CA GLY A 163 -8.99 -26.82 10.58
C GLY A 163 -9.63 -27.36 9.30
N GLY A 164 -9.42 -26.69 8.17
CA GLY A 164 -9.99 -27.05 6.86
C GLY A 164 -11.35 -26.44 6.58
N PHE A 165 -11.81 -25.48 7.39
CA PHE A 165 -13.06 -24.75 7.13
C PHE A 165 -13.01 -24.04 5.76
N PRO A 166 -14.08 -24.02 4.96
CA PRO A 166 -14.05 -23.40 3.63
C PRO A 166 -13.74 -21.90 3.68
N VAL A 167 -12.72 -21.48 2.94
CA VAL A 167 -12.33 -20.07 2.76
C VAL A 167 -12.09 -19.81 1.28
N THR A 168 -12.68 -18.74 0.75
CA THR A 168 -12.43 -18.26 -0.62
C THR A 168 -11.79 -16.88 -0.61
N GLY A 169 -11.11 -16.54 -1.70
CA GLY A 169 -10.47 -15.24 -1.88
C GLY A 169 -10.50 -14.77 -3.33
N GLU A 170 -10.03 -13.55 -3.56
CA GLU A 170 -10.08 -12.88 -4.86
C GLU A 170 -8.91 -13.26 -5.76
N ASP A 171 -9.20 -13.35 -7.06
CA ASP A 171 -8.21 -13.65 -8.09
C ASP A 171 -7.74 -12.40 -8.85
N GLY A 172 -6.91 -11.59 -8.19
CA GLY A 172 -6.27 -10.42 -8.80
C GLY A 172 -6.49 -9.15 -8.00
N PHE A 173 -6.25 -8.01 -8.63
CA PHE A 173 -6.54 -6.71 -8.05
C PHE A 173 -8.04 -6.47 -7.99
N LEU A 174 -8.55 -6.16 -6.80
CA LEU A 174 -9.97 -5.99 -6.52
C LEU A 174 -10.50 -4.63 -6.99
N TRP A 175 -11.67 -4.68 -7.63
CA TRP A 175 -12.54 -3.54 -7.90
C TRP A 175 -13.88 -3.74 -7.19
N LEU A 176 -14.41 -2.65 -6.64
CA LEU A 176 -15.72 -2.63 -6.03
C LEU A 176 -16.60 -1.60 -6.73
N SER A 177 -17.80 -2.02 -7.12
CA SER A 177 -18.86 -1.15 -7.61
C SER A 177 -19.68 -0.61 -6.44
N GLN A 178 -20.44 0.46 -6.66
CA GLN A 178 -21.25 1.12 -5.62
C GLN A 178 -22.28 0.20 -4.95
N ASP A 179 -22.76 -0.81 -5.67
CA ASP A 179 -23.72 -1.79 -5.17
C ASP A 179 -23.08 -2.99 -4.45
N GLY A 180 -21.77 -2.92 -4.16
CA GLY A 180 -21.00 -4.00 -3.55
C GLY A 180 -20.57 -5.10 -4.52
N THR A 181 -20.90 -5.00 -5.81
CA THR A 181 -20.44 -5.96 -6.81
C THR A 181 -18.92 -5.90 -6.95
N ARG A 182 -18.32 -7.08 -7.12
CA ARG A 182 -16.87 -7.28 -7.20
C ARG A 182 -16.46 -7.73 -8.59
N ARG A 183 -15.27 -7.27 -9.02
CA ARG A 183 -14.53 -7.87 -10.13
C ARG A 183 -13.05 -7.76 -9.88
N THR A 184 -12.25 -8.60 -10.54
CA THR A 184 -10.79 -8.54 -10.44
C THR A 184 -10.13 -8.26 -11.78
N THR A 185 -8.91 -7.74 -11.72
CA THR A 185 -8.04 -7.56 -12.89
C THR A 185 -6.62 -8.04 -12.58
N ARG A 186 -5.87 -8.46 -13.61
CA ARG A 186 -4.47 -8.91 -13.50
C ARG A 186 -3.54 -8.10 -14.39
N GLN A 187 -3.63 -6.77 -14.31
CA GLN A 187 -2.81 -5.87 -15.11
C GLN A 187 -1.35 -5.86 -14.65
N ALA A 188 -0.41 -5.79 -15.59
CA ALA A 188 1.01 -5.56 -15.28
C ALA A 188 1.30 -4.06 -15.05
N PHE A 189 0.54 -3.19 -15.72
CA PHE A 189 0.69 -1.74 -15.63
C PHE A 189 -0.60 -1.07 -15.20
N THR A 190 -0.52 -0.22 -14.18
CA THR A 190 -1.63 0.67 -13.80
C THR A 190 -1.29 2.10 -14.20
N LEU A 191 -2.13 2.69 -15.05
CA LEU A 191 -2.00 4.07 -15.52
C LEU A 191 -2.99 4.95 -14.75
N ARG A 192 -2.50 6.04 -14.18
CA ARG A 192 -3.29 7.00 -13.42
C ARG A 192 -2.81 8.42 -13.70
N GLU A 193 -3.74 9.36 -13.70
CA GLU A 193 -3.42 10.78 -13.69
C GLU A 193 -3.18 11.31 -12.26
N GLY A 194 -2.12 12.11 -12.10
CA GLY A 194 -1.70 12.70 -10.83
C GLY A 194 -0.88 11.77 -9.91
N ALA A 195 -0.20 12.38 -8.94
CA ALA A 195 0.57 11.71 -7.90
C ALA A 195 0.11 12.26 -6.53
N GLY A 196 -0.82 11.56 -5.87
CA GLY A 196 -1.42 12.00 -4.61
C GLY A 196 -2.63 11.14 -4.23
N ALA A 197 -3.37 11.60 -3.22
CA ALA A 197 -4.58 10.95 -2.75
C ALA A 197 -5.51 10.56 -3.90
N TYR A 198 -6.11 9.37 -3.80
CA TYR A 198 -6.95 8.83 -4.86
C TYR A 198 -8.39 9.37 -4.72
N PHE A 199 -8.84 10.06 -5.75
CA PHE A 199 -10.22 10.51 -5.94
C PHE A 199 -10.76 9.96 -7.25
N LEU A 200 -12.04 9.64 -7.26
CA LEU A 200 -12.75 9.08 -8.41
C LEU A 200 -14.07 9.83 -8.65
N PRO A 201 -14.58 9.85 -9.90
CA PRO A 201 -15.91 10.36 -10.17
C PRO A 201 -16.97 9.60 -9.37
N LYS A 202 -18.04 10.29 -9.00
CA LYS A 202 -19.20 9.67 -8.37
C LYS A 202 -19.73 8.49 -9.21
N ASN A 203 -20.04 7.39 -8.52
CA ASN A 203 -20.55 6.12 -9.09
C ASN A 203 -19.54 5.32 -9.96
N ALA A 204 -18.28 5.73 -10.05
CA ALA A 204 -17.25 4.90 -10.69
C ALA A 204 -16.83 3.74 -9.77
N ASP A 205 -16.38 2.63 -10.34
CA ASP A 205 -15.81 1.52 -9.56
C ASP A 205 -14.55 1.99 -8.81
N VAL A 206 -14.43 1.65 -7.53
CA VAL A 206 -13.21 1.92 -6.76
C VAL A 206 -12.18 0.83 -7.00
N PHE A 207 -10.97 1.25 -7.40
CA PHE A 207 -9.83 0.36 -7.48
C PHE A 207 -9.19 0.20 -6.10
N SER A 208 -9.61 -0.82 -5.36
CA SER A 208 -9.26 -1.04 -3.95
C SER A 208 -7.77 -0.94 -3.62
N PRO A 209 -6.83 -1.61 -4.33
CA PRO A 209 -5.41 -1.58 -3.95
C PRO A 209 -4.79 -0.19 -4.09
N LEU A 210 -5.31 0.69 -4.97
CA LEU A 210 -4.80 2.05 -5.11
C LEU A 210 -5.20 2.97 -3.94
N VAL A 211 -6.28 2.63 -3.21
CA VAL A 211 -6.68 3.35 -1.99
C VAL A 211 -5.56 3.30 -0.96
N ALA A 212 -4.96 2.12 -0.74
CA ALA A 212 -3.77 1.96 0.08
C ALA A 212 -2.46 2.26 -0.68
N GLY A 213 -2.47 2.19 -2.01
CA GLY A 213 -1.29 2.25 -2.88
C GLY A 213 -0.77 3.65 -3.22
N TRP A 214 -1.61 4.69 -3.11
CA TRP A 214 -1.19 6.03 -3.55
C TRP A 214 0.04 6.64 -2.83
N PRO A 215 0.30 6.37 -1.54
CA PRO A 215 1.44 6.96 -0.82
C PRO A 215 2.81 6.61 -1.44
N ALA A 216 2.95 5.44 -2.08
CA ALA A 216 4.20 5.07 -2.74
C ALA A 216 4.61 6.04 -3.87
N PHE A 217 3.65 6.70 -4.55
CA PHE A 217 3.95 7.69 -5.59
C PHE A 217 4.60 8.98 -5.04
N VAL A 218 4.50 9.22 -3.73
CA VAL A 218 5.03 10.41 -3.08
C VAL A 218 6.10 10.08 -2.05
N GLN A 219 6.56 8.82 -1.96
CA GLN A 219 7.53 8.39 -0.95
C GLN A 219 8.80 9.27 -0.93
N GLU A 220 9.31 9.65 -2.10
CA GLU A 220 10.52 10.48 -2.23
C GLU A 220 10.34 11.90 -1.64
N ARG A 221 9.10 12.32 -1.38
CA ARG A 221 8.74 13.62 -0.80
C ARG A 221 8.39 13.52 0.68
N VAL A 222 8.37 12.32 1.26
CA VAL A 222 8.05 12.10 2.66
C VAL A 222 9.20 12.63 3.52
N GLY A 223 8.90 13.60 4.37
CA GLY A 223 9.86 14.17 5.31
C GLY A 223 10.29 13.18 6.38
N SER A 224 11.43 13.44 7.02
CA SER A 224 11.93 12.62 8.14
C SER A 224 11.02 12.67 9.38
N ASP A 225 10.08 13.61 9.42
CA ASP A 225 9.12 13.89 10.48
C ASP A 225 7.75 13.24 10.27
N ASP A 226 7.54 12.50 9.17
CA ASP A 226 6.28 11.80 8.88
C ASP A 226 6.48 10.27 8.79
N PRO A 227 6.73 9.60 9.94
CA PRO A 227 6.91 8.14 10.00
C PRO A 227 5.66 7.36 9.59
N GLU A 228 4.47 7.98 9.69
CA GLU A 228 3.21 7.35 9.31
C GLU A 228 3.04 7.30 7.79
N LEU A 229 3.27 8.41 7.09
CA LEU A 229 3.21 8.40 5.63
C LEU A 229 4.28 7.49 5.01
N MET A 230 5.46 7.37 5.63
CA MET A 230 6.47 6.40 5.22
C MET A 230 5.99 4.95 5.41
N MET A 231 5.30 4.65 6.51
CA MET A 231 4.71 3.32 6.76
C MET A 231 3.62 3.00 5.72
N LEU A 232 2.75 3.96 5.40
CA LEU A 232 1.74 3.78 4.36
C LEU A 232 2.36 3.60 2.97
N ALA A 233 3.46 4.32 2.66
CA ALA A 233 4.22 4.10 1.43
C ALA A 233 4.84 2.70 1.36
N ALA A 234 5.32 2.16 2.49
CA ALA A 234 5.80 0.80 2.57
C ALA A 234 4.69 -0.24 2.30
N ALA A 235 3.52 -0.06 2.92
CA ALA A 235 2.34 -0.91 2.65
C ALA A 235 1.90 -0.81 1.19
N ALA A 236 1.94 0.39 0.59
CA ALA A 236 1.64 0.61 -0.81
C ALA A 236 2.55 -0.19 -1.76
N TRP A 237 3.87 -0.26 -1.46
CA TRP A 237 4.78 -1.09 -2.24
C TRP A 237 4.40 -2.58 -2.20
N ASP A 238 3.88 -3.06 -1.08
CA ASP A 238 3.50 -4.47 -0.95
C ASP A 238 2.13 -4.76 -1.57
N VAL A 239 1.12 -3.95 -1.27
CA VAL A 239 -0.28 -4.18 -1.66
C VAL A 239 -0.52 -3.88 -3.14
N PHE A 240 -0.02 -2.75 -3.62
CA PHE A 240 -0.34 -2.26 -4.96
C PHE A 240 0.76 -2.57 -5.98
N PHE A 241 2.03 -2.39 -5.61
CA PHE A 241 3.15 -2.65 -6.52
C PHE A 241 3.68 -4.09 -6.42
N LEU A 242 3.20 -4.91 -5.47
CA LEU A 242 3.62 -6.31 -5.33
C LEU A 242 5.15 -6.45 -5.23
N CYS A 243 5.79 -5.54 -4.49
CA CYS A 243 7.24 -5.38 -4.35
C CYS A 243 7.69 -5.63 -2.90
N PRO A 244 7.78 -6.89 -2.44
CA PRO A 244 8.06 -7.21 -1.04
C PRO A 244 9.41 -6.67 -0.55
N ASP A 245 10.45 -6.64 -1.38
CA ASP A 245 11.76 -6.11 -0.96
C ASP A 245 11.74 -4.60 -0.75
N LYS A 246 11.04 -3.85 -1.62
CA LYS A 246 10.86 -2.40 -1.44
C LYS A 246 9.98 -2.11 -0.23
N ALA A 247 8.91 -2.88 -0.04
CA ALA A 247 8.07 -2.76 1.14
C ALA A 247 8.86 -2.98 2.43
N LEU A 248 9.67 -4.03 2.51
CA LEU A 248 10.51 -4.31 3.67
C LEU A 248 11.47 -3.14 3.95
N ALA A 249 12.20 -2.67 2.94
CA ALA A 249 13.13 -1.55 3.10
C ALA A 249 12.41 -0.28 3.60
N SER A 250 11.23 0.04 3.05
CA SER A 250 10.44 1.19 3.47
C SER A 250 9.85 1.02 4.88
N PHE A 251 9.44 -0.19 5.28
CA PHE A 251 9.00 -0.43 6.66
C PHE A 251 10.15 -0.29 7.66
N GLU A 252 11.35 -0.77 7.32
CA GLU A 252 12.55 -0.58 8.17
C GLU A 252 12.90 0.90 8.30
N GLN A 253 12.76 1.68 7.22
CA GLN A 253 12.92 3.12 7.25
C GLN A 253 11.88 3.80 8.16
N ALA A 254 10.59 3.48 8.01
CA ALA A 254 9.54 4.01 8.87
C ALA A 254 9.73 3.62 10.35
N ALA A 255 10.22 2.40 10.62
CA ALA A 255 10.54 1.94 11.97
C ALA A 255 11.69 2.76 12.60
N ALA A 256 12.72 3.07 11.81
CA ALA A 256 13.82 3.94 12.24
C ALA A 256 13.33 5.37 12.52
N MET A 257 12.32 5.84 11.80
CA MET A 257 11.65 7.12 12.02
C MET A 257 10.68 7.11 13.24
N GLY A 258 10.49 5.96 13.89
CA GLY A 258 9.66 5.85 15.10
C GLY A 258 8.25 5.30 14.89
N ASN A 259 7.95 4.70 13.73
CA ASN A 259 6.67 4.02 13.53
C ASN A 259 6.68 2.60 14.12
N ALA A 260 5.81 2.34 15.11
CA ALA A 260 5.77 1.05 15.79
C ALA A 260 5.13 -0.06 14.94
N ILE A 261 4.12 0.27 14.11
CA ILE A 261 3.48 -0.66 13.17
C ILE A 261 4.49 -1.08 12.10
N ALA A 262 5.28 -0.15 11.57
CA ALA A 262 6.30 -0.46 10.60
C ALA A 262 7.38 -1.39 11.17
N ALA A 263 7.78 -1.21 12.42
CA ALA A 263 8.72 -2.09 13.10
C ALA A 263 8.17 -3.53 13.20
N TYR A 264 6.89 -3.67 13.59
CA TYR A 264 6.20 -4.97 13.60
C TYR A 264 6.11 -5.59 12.20
N ASN A 265 5.75 -4.80 11.19
CA ASN A 265 5.57 -5.28 9.83
C ASN A 265 6.90 -5.77 9.25
N ALA A 266 7.97 -4.97 9.35
CA ALA A 266 9.31 -5.36 8.90
C ALA A 266 9.79 -6.65 9.60
N ALA A 267 9.57 -6.78 10.91
CA ALA A 267 9.90 -8.00 11.63
C ALA A 267 9.14 -9.22 11.10
N THR A 268 7.85 -9.07 10.84
CA THR A 268 7.01 -10.15 10.29
C THR A 268 7.51 -10.58 8.91
N MET A 269 7.82 -9.62 8.03
CA MET A 269 8.35 -9.92 6.70
C MET A 269 9.71 -10.63 6.75
N ARG A 270 10.60 -10.22 7.67
CA ARG A 270 11.90 -10.89 7.91
C ARG A 270 11.69 -12.34 8.35
N LEU A 271 10.80 -12.58 9.31
CA LEU A 271 10.51 -13.93 9.82
C LEU A 271 9.89 -14.84 8.76
N GLU A 272 9.05 -14.30 7.88
CA GLU A 272 8.47 -15.05 6.76
C GLU A 272 9.49 -15.39 5.68
N ARG A 273 10.45 -14.48 5.43
CA ARG A 273 11.52 -14.70 4.44
C ARG A 273 12.53 -15.75 4.89
N ASP A 274 12.79 -15.83 6.20
CA ASP A 274 13.65 -16.85 6.83
C ASP A 274 15.06 -16.97 6.20
N ALA A 275 15.66 -15.84 5.80
CA ALA A 275 17.04 -15.83 5.33
C ALA A 275 18.04 -15.75 6.50
N ASP A 276 19.31 -16.07 6.23
CA ASP A 276 20.38 -15.98 7.22
C ASP A 276 20.43 -14.58 7.88
N GLY A 277 20.28 -14.56 9.21
CA GLY A 277 20.28 -13.33 10.01
C GLY A 277 18.93 -12.60 10.10
N ASP A 278 17.88 -13.03 9.38
CA ASP A 278 16.58 -12.36 9.42
C ASP A 278 15.90 -12.47 10.78
N ARG A 279 16.03 -13.62 11.44
CA ARG A 279 15.49 -13.79 12.79
C ARG A 279 16.09 -12.79 13.79
N ASP A 280 17.40 -12.57 13.75
CA ASP A 280 18.07 -11.62 14.64
C ASP A 280 17.68 -10.18 14.31
N ALA A 281 17.53 -9.84 13.03
CA ALA A 281 17.02 -8.54 12.59
C ALA A 281 15.56 -8.33 13.02
N ALA A 282 14.71 -9.34 12.88
CA ALA A 282 13.32 -9.31 13.31
C ALA A 282 13.19 -9.08 14.82
N ILE A 283 14.01 -9.75 15.64
CA ILE A 283 14.02 -9.55 17.09
C ILE A 283 14.32 -8.08 17.44
N LYS A 284 15.31 -7.46 16.78
CA LYS A 284 15.62 -6.03 17.00
C LYS A 284 14.48 -5.10 16.59
N LEU A 285 13.81 -5.41 15.49
CA LEU A 285 12.64 -4.65 15.03
C LEU A 285 11.46 -4.80 16.01
N LEU A 286 11.22 -6.00 16.54
CA LEU A 286 10.20 -6.21 17.57
C LEU A 286 10.55 -5.51 18.88
N GLU A 287 11.82 -5.52 19.31
CA GLU A 287 12.30 -4.75 20.46
C GLU A 287 12.03 -3.25 20.26
N ARG A 288 12.32 -2.73 19.06
CA ARG A 288 12.00 -1.35 18.70
C ARG A 288 10.49 -1.06 18.77
N GLY A 289 9.65 -1.96 18.26
CA GLY A 289 8.20 -1.84 18.40
C GLY A 289 7.76 -1.77 19.87
N VAL A 290 8.35 -2.60 20.73
CA VAL A 290 8.06 -2.60 22.19
C VAL A 290 8.48 -1.29 22.85
N GLU A 291 9.65 -0.74 22.50
CA GLU A 291 10.10 0.57 22.99
C GLU A 291 9.15 1.70 22.59
N LEU A 292 8.53 1.58 21.41
CA LEU A 292 7.52 2.50 20.91
C LEU A 292 6.11 2.21 21.45
N GLY A 293 5.95 1.23 22.36
CA GLY A 293 4.69 0.92 23.03
C GLY A 293 3.79 -0.08 22.30
N ASP A 294 4.29 -0.83 21.32
CA ASP A 294 3.47 -1.75 20.53
C ASP A 294 3.29 -3.14 21.19
N ASP A 295 2.06 -3.44 21.59
CA ASP A 295 1.71 -4.71 22.25
C ASP A 295 1.74 -5.93 21.32
N ARG A 296 1.50 -5.72 20.02
CA ARG A 296 1.64 -6.79 19.02
C ARG A 296 3.10 -7.19 18.86
N SER A 297 4.02 -6.21 18.78
CA SER A 297 5.47 -6.45 18.84
C SER A 297 5.89 -7.14 20.13
N ARG A 298 5.36 -6.71 21.29
CA ARG A 298 5.63 -7.35 22.59
C ARG A 298 5.23 -8.83 22.59
N SER A 299 4.03 -9.12 22.10
CA SER A 299 3.49 -10.48 22.05
C SER A 299 4.30 -11.36 21.11
N ARG A 300 4.62 -10.86 19.92
CA ARG A 300 5.45 -11.58 18.95
C ARG A 300 6.87 -11.81 19.46
N LEU A 301 7.51 -10.81 20.06
CA LEU A 301 8.85 -10.95 20.65
C LEU A 301 8.91 -12.03 21.72
N LYS A 302 7.87 -12.11 22.57
CA LYS A 302 7.75 -13.15 23.60
C LYS A 302 7.68 -14.54 22.96
N ALA A 303 6.91 -14.70 21.88
CA ALA A 303 6.79 -15.96 21.15
C ALA A 303 8.15 -16.38 20.53
N GLU A 304 8.83 -15.46 19.83
CA GLU A 304 10.12 -15.75 19.17
C GLU A 304 11.21 -16.17 20.16
N ARG A 305 11.27 -15.53 21.34
CA ARG A 305 12.20 -15.88 22.43
C ARG A 305 11.81 -17.18 23.15
N ALA A 306 10.53 -17.56 23.15
CA ALA A 306 10.09 -18.83 23.70
C ALA A 306 10.47 -19.99 22.77
N GLY A 307 10.28 -19.83 21.45
CA GLY A 307 10.67 -20.82 20.44
C GLY A 307 12.16 -21.18 20.49
N GLU A 308 13.02 -20.18 20.69
CA GLU A 308 14.48 -20.40 20.80
C GLU A 308 14.87 -21.34 21.94
N ARG A 309 14.19 -21.19 23.09
CA ARG A 309 14.46 -22.01 24.27
C ARG A 309 14.08 -23.46 24.01
N SER A 310 12.98 -23.72 23.30
CA SER A 310 12.57 -25.08 22.92
C SER A 310 13.61 -25.75 22.00
N VAL A 311 14.07 -25.05 20.96
CA VAL A 311 15.07 -25.59 20.01
C VAL A 311 16.42 -25.86 20.69
N ARG A 312 16.89 -24.96 21.58
CA ARG A 312 18.15 -25.16 22.31
C ARG A 312 18.10 -26.33 23.28
N MET A 313 16.97 -26.54 23.98
CA MET A 313 16.83 -27.67 24.90
C MET A 313 16.74 -29.02 24.17
N GLY A 314 16.12 -29.06 22.99
CA GLY A 314 16.09 -30.26 22.14
C GLY A 314 17.47 -30.67 21.59
N LYS A 315 18.35 -29.70 21.29
CA LYS A 315 19.74 -29.98 20.85
C LYS A 315 20.69 -30.37 21.99
N ALA A 316 20.40 -29.98 23.23
CA ALA A 316 21.22 -30.35 24.38
C ALA A 316 20.91 -31.76 24.93
N SER A 317 19.85 -32.40 24.43
CA SER A 317 19.37 -33.72 24.85
C SER A 317 19.58 -34.82 23.79
N SER A 318 20.22 -34.48 22.66
CA SER A 318 20.69 -35.39 21.60
C SER A 318 22.21 -35.51 21.63
#